data_AF-A0A3M1TGA0-F1
#
_entry.id   AF-A0A3M1TGA0-F1
#
_cell.length_a   1.000
_cell.length_b   1.000
_cell.length_c   1.000
_cell.angle_alpha   90.00
_cell.angle_beta   90.00
_cell.angle_gamma   90.00
#
_symmetry.space_group_name_H-M   'P 1'
#
loop_
_entity.id
_entity.type
_entity.pdbx_description
1 polymer ?
#
loop_
_entity_poly.entity_id
_entity_poly.type
_entity_poly.pdbx_seq_one_letter_code
_entity_poly.pdbx_strand_id
1 'polypeptide(L)'
;MRFDLGWLPHATHRRLSDWSGGRRWICERRENLVGSGVRGTCLDSTVGGARVPGRTTTMRSYAKWVLAGVLVFSAVGCREKGGTNPADGGVDAGGSGGWTLAEACTEGWRLFCEKQEACGIVPDAVECARVGSQTCEGEDSPLAQAIQAGRVDFDGAAAKACFEALASAPCLPPWDQVLGIPDCRGYLGGKVPDGEACYASGVNECTQGVCLREGGVCPGVCSAWIPAGGDCSGDKGLGCVEGTYCDGSVCVVRAGADASCNPAYIWSCASGFNCVPDGSGGGRCKPIVAEGGSCTKDEECLVFSACAGGTCKKRVESGEHCVVPWNCPAGEYCYDHDDDPSTPDACAAPIAEGDPCTPDQVCADGLLCSLDTFSGTWTCEVDTVGQACAACAADQWCDTTYNPPECKPRGGDGAPCDYFTGEGCLDGFYCDTTAENCVAKGDAGAGCSSSDECASGLCASNGTCAAVCTAP
;
A
#
# COMPACT_ATOMS: atom_id res chain seq x y z
N MET A 1 -26.75 66.23 -15.09
CA MET A 1 -25.31 66.29 -14.72
C MET A 1 -24.66 65.13 -15.47
N ARG A 2 -24.14 65.28 -16.70
CA ARG A 2 -22.91 65.99 -17.15
C ARG A 2 -21.69 65.50 -16.35
N PHE A 3 -20.59 64.97 -16.87
CA PHE A 3 -19.97 64.81 -18.20
C PHE A 3 -18.97 63.60 -18.03
N ASP A 4 -18.91 62.59 -18.92
CA ASP A 4 -17.95 62.39 -20.05
C ASP A 4 -16.48 62.11 -19.61
N LEU A 5 -15.56 61.42 -20.30
CA LEU A 5 -15.32 60.68 -21.56
C LEU A 5 -13.87 60.12 -21.40
N GLY A 6 -13.24 59.23 -22.18
CA GLY A 6 -13.47 58.59 -23.47
C GLY A 6 -12.37 57.53 -23.74
N TRP A 7 -12.61 56.60 -24.67
CA TRP A 7 -11.92 56.44 -25.97
C TRP A 7 -10.43 55.97 -25.92
N LEU A 8 -10.07 54.73 -26.26
CA LEU A 8 -9.95 54.02 -27.58
C LEU A 8 -8.45 53.85 -28.02
N PRO A 9 -8.07 53.05 -29.05
CA PRO A 9 -7.09 51.95 -28.93
C PRO A 9 -5.83 52.10 -29.84
N HIS A 10 -5.10 50.98 -30.01
CA HIS A 10 -3.98 50.66 -30.94
C HIS A 10 -2.55 50.75 -30.40
N ALA A 11 -1.79 49.65 -30.54
CA ALA A 11 -0.52 49.64 -31.30
C ALA A 11 0.00 48.22 -31.51
N THR A 12 -0.01 47.79 -32.77
CA THR A 12 0.88 46.78 -33.35
C THR A 12 2.33 47.24 -33.27
N HIS A 13 3.25 46.35 -32.93
CA HIS A 13 4.66 46.47 -33.32
C HIS A 13 5.22 45.13 -33.81
N ARG A 14 5.47 45.07 -35.12
CA ARG A 14 6.55 44.26 -35.71
C ARG A 14 7.89 44.76 -35.15
N ARG A 15 8.80 43.84 -34.80
CA ARG A 15 10.23 43.95 -35.13
C ARG A 15 10.80 42.57 -35.43
N LEU A 16 11.36 42.46 -36.63
CA LEU A 16 12.44 41.54 -37.00
C LEU A 16 13.74 42.08 -36.41
N SER A 17 14.61 41.19 -35.92
CA SER A 17 16.06 41.24 -36.16
C SER A 17 16.76 40.06 -35.48
N ASP A 18 17.42 39.24 -36.30
CA ASP A 18 18.60 38.45 -35.92
C ASP A 18 19.63 39.32 -35.17
N TRP A 19 20.27 38.78 -34.13
CA TRP A 19 21.74 38.55 -34.06
C TRP A 19 22.17 38.08 -32.65
N SER A 20 22.96 37.00 -32.66
CA SER A 20 24.15 36.71 -31.82
C SER A 20 24.17 37.06 -30.33
N GLY A 21 24.25 36.00 -29.51
CA GLY A 21 25.22 35.87 -28.41
C GLY A 21 25.36 37.02 -27.42
N GLY A 22 24.56 37.01 -26.35
CA GLY A 22 24.75 37.90 -25.21
C GLY A 22 24.24 37.25 -23.92
N ARG A 23 25.17 36.78 -23.08
CA ARG A 23 24.89 36.30 -21.71
C ARG A 23 24.29 37.44 -20.89
N ARG A 24 23.13 37.18 -20.27
CA ARG A 24 22.47 38.11 -19.35
C ARG A 24 22.68 37.60 -17.93
N TRP A 25 23.37 38.37 -17.10
CA TRP A 25 23.54 38.09 -15.67
C TRP A 25 22.34 38.65 -14.91
N ILE A 26 21.69 37.82 -14.09
CA ILE A 26 20.67 38.26 -13.13
C ILE A 26 21.30 38.11 -11.74
N CYS A 27 21.55 39.24 -11.09
CA CYS A 27 21.88 39.27 -9.66
C CYS A 27 20.64 39.78 -8.92
N GLU A 28 19.93 38.90 -8.20
CA GLU A 28 18.95 39.33 -7.22
C GLU A 28 19.65 39.69 -5.90
N ARG A 29 19.45 40.93 -5.43
CA ARG A 29 19.76 41.31 -4.04
C ARG A 29 18.59 40.90 -3.15
N ARG A 30 18.85 40.04 -2.17
CA ARG A 30 18.05 40.01 -0.94
C ARG A 30 18.79 40.79 0.13
N GLU A 31 18.19 41.90 0.56
CA GLU A 31 18.61 42.63 1.75
C GLU A 31 18.00 41.94 2.96
N ASN A 32 18.84 41.37 3.83
CA ASN A 32 18.47 41.09 5.21
C ASN A 32 19.48 41.78 6.13
N LEU A 33 18.91 42.53 7.07
CA LEU A 33 19.61 43.33 8.07
C LEU A 33 20.23 42.43 9.16
N VAL A 34 21.35 42.93 9.69
CA VAL A 34 22.09 42.54 10.89
C VAL A 34 23.23 41.52 10.69
N GLY A 35 24.47 42.03 10.83
CA GLY A 35 25.54 41.34 11.55
C GLY A 35 26.59 40.58 10.75
N SER A 36 27.61 41.30 10.27
CA SER A 36 29.01 40.85 10.08
C SER A 36 29.31 39.64 9.18
N GLY A 37 29.81 39.94 7.97
CA GLY A 37 30.80 39.12 7.26
C GLY A 37 30.31 38.39 6.01
N VAL A 38 30.27 39.06 4.85
CA VAL A 38 30.00 38.41 3.55
C VAL A 38 31.30 38.24 2.78
N ARG A 39 31.72 36.98 2.54
CA ARG A 39 32.59 36.61 1.40
C ARG A 39 31.67 36.09 0.30
N GLY A 40 31.59 36.79 -0.82
CA GLY A 40 30.92 36.28 -2.02
C GLY A 40 31.87 35.41 -2.83
N THR A 41 31.54 34.14 -3.01
CA THR A 41 32.15 33.28 -4.03
C THR A 41 31.27 33.29 -5.28
N CYS A 42 31.85 33.66 -6.42
CA CYS A 42 31.24 33.43 -7.73
C CYS A 42 31.63 32.02 -8.17
N LEU A 43 30.65 31.12 -8.34
CA LEU A 43 30.87 29.83 -8.98
C LEU A 43 30.56 29.95 -10.47
N ASP A 44 31.50 29.49 -11.29
CA ASP A 44 31.36 29.33 -12.74
C ASP A 44 30.57 28.04 -13.01
N SER A 45 29.35 28.16 -13.54
CA SER A 45 28.56 27.02 -13.97
C SER A 45 28.79 26.76 -15.46
N THR A 46 29.88 26.07 -15.78
CA THR A 46 30.05 25.39 -17.06
C THR A 46 30.11 23.89 -16.83
N VAL A 47 28.95 23.27 -16.65
CA VAL A 47 28.74 21.83 -16.87
C VAL A 47 27.44 21.69 -17.65
N GLY A 48 27.52 20.99 -18.78
CA GLY A 48 26.42 20.76 -19.71
C GLY A 48 25.24 20.06 -19.03
N GLY A 49 24.04 20.35 -19.53
CA GLY A 49 22.80 19.77 -19.05
C GLY A 49 22.78 18.26 -19.22
N ALA A 50 23.00 17.54 -18.13
CA ALA A 50 22.39 16.24 -17.93
C ALA A 50 20.95 16.49 -17.44
N ARG A 51 19.96 15.91 -18.13
CA ARG A 51 18.58 15.85 -17.62
C ARG A 51 18.62 15.07 -16.32
N VAL A 52 18.09 15.67 -15.25
CA VAL A 52 17.78 14.97 -14.01
C VAL A 52 16.65 13.99 -14.31
N PRO A 53 16.81 12.67 -14.12
CA PRO A 53 15.68 11.75 -14.16
C PRO A 53 14.74 12.12 -13.03
N GLY A 54 13.44 12.27 -13.34
CA GLY A 54 12.42 12.35 -12.31
C GLY A 54 12.51 11.10 -11.44
N ARG A 55 12.51 11.26 -10.11
CA ARG A 55 12.39 10.15 -9.17
C ARG A 55 11.09 9.39 -9.46
N THR A 56 11.19 8.30 -10.18
CA THR A 56 10.21 7.21 -10.14
C THR A 56 10.47 6.43 -8.87
N THR A 57 9.55 6.53 -7.91
CA THR A 57 9.56 5.65 -6.73
C THR A 57 9.33 4.23 -7.24
N THR A 58 10.36 3.39 -7.23
CA THR A 58 10.33 2.02 -7.74
C THR A 58 9.29 1.16 -7.01
N MET A 59 8.40 0.53 -7.79
CA MET A 59 7.19 -0.20 -7.38
C MET A 59 7.41 -1.51 -6.59
N ARG A 60 8.65 -1.85 -6.18
CA ARG A 60 8.94 -3.07 -5.38
C ARG A 60 8.16 -3.12 -4.06
N SER A 61 7.71 -1.97 -3.55
CA SER A 61 6.85 -1.92 -2.38
C SER A 61 5.44 -2.45 -2.66
N TYR A 62 4.84 -2.19 -3.83
CA TYR A 62 3.40 -2.40 -4.05
C TYR A 62 2.96 -3.87 -4.19
N ALA A 63 3.77 -4.74 -4.81
CA ALA A 63 3.46 -6.18 -4.87
C ALA A 63 3.56 -6.85 -3.48
N LYS A 64 4.51 -6.42 -2.65
CA LYS A 64 4.53 -6.75 -1.22
C LYS A 64 3.36 -6.12 -0.48
N TRP A 65 2.85 -4.93 -0.84
CA TRP A 65 1.68 -4.30 -0.23
C TRP A 65 0.33 -4.89 -0.63
N VAL A 66 0.19 -5.61 -1.75
CA VAL A 66 -1.06 -6.31 -2.10
C VAL A 66 -1.17 -7.65 -1.36
N LEU A 67 -0.05 -8.37 -1.20
CA LEU A 67 0.03 -9.50 -0.29
C LEU A 67 0.07 -9.05 1.18
N ALA A 68 0.69 -7.93 1.54
CA ALA A 68 0.66 -7.33 2.88
C ALA A 68 -0.68 -6.65 3.20
N GLY A 69 -1.42 -6.13 2.23
CA GLY A 69 -2.81 -5.73 2.40
C GLY A 69 -3.71 -6.93 2.71
N VAL A 70 -3.28 -8.12 2.29
CA VAL A 70 -3.84 -9.44 2.65
C VAL A 70 -3.16 -10.05 3.91
N LEU A 71 -2.01 -9.51 4.39
CA LEU A 71 -1.15 -10.09 5.45
C LEU A 71 -0.80 -9.15 6.62
N VAL A 72 -1.32 -7.92 6.73
CA VAL A 72 -0.95 -6.96 7.80
C VAL A 72 -1.66 -7.22 9.14
N PHE A 73 -2.37 -8.34 9.29
CA PHE A 73 -2.86 -8.76 10.60
C PHE A 73 -2.35 -10.16 10.97
N SER A 74 -1.28 -10.13 11.77
CA SER A 74 -0.82 -11.16 12.73
C SER A 74 0.15 -12.23 12.19
N ALA A 75 1.40 -12.18 12.67
CA ALA A 75 2.11 -13.36 13.20
C ALA A 75 3.50 -12.98 13.76
N VAL A 76 3.64 -12.99 15.10
CA VAL A 76 4.80 -13.60 15.78
C VAL A 76 4.28 -14.24 17.07
N GLY A 77 4.27 -15.57 17.14
CA GLY A 77 3.88 -16.32 18.33
C GLY A 77 4.51 -17.70 18.33
N CYS A 78 5.54 -17.88 19.15
CA CYS A 78 6.34 -19.09 19.29
C CYS A 78 5.53 -20.27 19.83
N ARG A 79 5.76 -21.44 19.23
CA ARG A 79 5.27 -22.75 19.66
C ARG A 79 5.96 -23.17 20.96
N GLU A 80 5.28 -23.08 22.11
CA GLU A 80 5.66 -23.81 23.32
C GLU A 80 4.66 -24.92 23.69
N LYS A 81 5.21 -26.01 24.21
CA LYS A 81 4.52 -27.27 24.50
C LYS A 81 3.73 -27.19 25.81
N GLY A 82 2.44 -27.53 25.72
CA GLY A 82 1.76 -28.45 26.63
C GLY A 82 1.67 -28.05 28.11
N GLY A 83 0.66 -27.24 28.45
CA GLY A 83 0.10 -27.17 29.79
C GLY A 83 -1.39 -27.48 29.73
N THR A 84 -1.82 -28.63 30.25
CA THR A 84 -3.24 -28.98 30.38
C THR A 84 -3.88 -28.14 31.48
N ASN A 85 -4.58 -27.07 31.12
CA ASN A 85 -5.43 -26.35 32.06
C ASN A 85 -6.82 -27.00 32.09
N PRO A 86 -7.35 -27.39 33.27
CA PRO A 86 -8.68 -27.99 33.37
C PRO A 86 -9.74 -26.89 33.57
N ALA A 87 -10.26 -26.35 32.47
CA ALA A 87 -11.54 -25.61 32.43
C ALA A 87 -12.02 -25.50 30.98
N ASP A 88 -12.22 -26.64 30.30
CA ASP A 88 -12.82 -26.71 28.97
C ASP A 88 -14.33 -26.41 29.05
N GLY A 89 -14.67 -25.15 29.26
CA GLY A 89 -15.94 -24.59 28.81
C GLY A 89 -15.80 -24.25 27.33
N GLY A 90 -15.65 -25.28 26.49
CA GLY A 90 -15.56 -25.11 25.04
C GLY A 90 -16.72 -24.21 24.59
N VAL A 91 -16.37 -23.12 23.93
CA VAL A 91 -17.31 -22.22 23.23
C VAL A 91 -17.88 -22.95 22.02
N ASP A 92 -18.53 -24.09 22.27
CA ASP A 92 -19.45 -24.72 21.34
C ASP A 92 -20.75 -23.91 21.42
N ALA A 93 -20.74 -22.72 20.81
CA ALA A 93 -21.95 -21.97 20.47
C ALA A 93 -22.70 -22.75 19.37
N GLY A 94 -23.16 -23.96 19.72
CA GLY A 94 -23.93 -24.88 18.89
C GLY A 94 -25.37 -24.41 18.74
N GLY A 95 -25.56 -23.38 17.92
CA GLY A 95 -26.85 -22.93 17.39
C GLY A 95 -26.99 -23.36 15.93
N SER A 96 -27.70 -24.47 15.70
CA SER A 96 -28.24 -24.98 14.42
C SER A 96 -27.73 -24.36 13.10
N GLY A 97 -26.63 -24.89 12.55
CA GLY A 97 -26.35 -24.89 11.11
C GLY A 97 -25.29 -23.92 10.57
N GLY A 98 -24.65 -23.11 11.42
CA GLY A 98 -23.56 -22.21 11.04
C GLY A 98 -22.16 -22.84 11.09
N TRP A 99 -21.17 -22.14 10.52
CA TRP A 99 -19.75 -22.46 10.68
C TRP A 99 -19.23 -22.08 12.08
N THR A 100 -18.32 -22.86 12.64
CA THR A 100 -17.43 -22.41 13.71
C THR A 100 -16.46 -21.35 13.19
N LEU A 101 -15.77 -20.62 14.08
CA LEU A 101 -14.73 -19.68 13.65
C LEU A 101 -13.64 -20.40 12.83
N ALA A 102 -13.18 -21.57 13.29
CA ALA A 102 -12.17 -22.36 12.59
C ALA A 102 -12.64 -22.82 11.20
N GLU A 103 -13.90 -23.24 11.06
CA GLU A 103 -14.50 -23.56 9.76
C GLU A 103 -14.61 -22.31 8.87
N ALA A 104 -15.03 -21.16 9.42
CA ALA A 104 -15.10 -19.92 8.66
C ALA A 104 -13.72 -19.46 8.18
N CYS A 105 -12.67 -19.66 8.97
CA CYS A 105 -11.30 -19.42 8.55
C CYS A 105 -10.91 -20.38 7.42
N THR A 106 -11.04 -21.69 7.61
CA THR A 106 -10.55 -22.67 6.64
C THR A 106 -11.40 -22.72 5.36
N GLU A 107 -12.70 -22.95 5.49
CA GLU A 107 -13.63 -23.05 4.35
C GLU A 107 -13.92 -21.71 3.71
N GLY A 108 -13.98 -20.63 4.49
CA GLY A 108 -14.16 -19.27 3.97
C GLY A 108 -12.98 -18.84 3.10
N TRP A 109 -11.74 -19.06 3.56
CA TRP A 109 -10.55 -18.77 2.74
C TRP A 109 -10.45 -19.68 1.52
N ARG A 110 -10.84 -20.95 1.61
CA ARG A 110 -10.93 -21.83 0.43
C ARG A 110 -11.89 -21.26 -0.61
N LEU A 111 -13.12 -20.93 -0.23
CA LEU A 111 -14.12 -20.36 -1.14
C LEU A 111 -13.67 -19.02 -1.73
N PHE A 112 -13.08 -18.16 -0.90
CA PHE A 112 -12.49 -16.90 -1.34
C PHE A 112 -11.40 -17.13 -2.39
N CYS A 113 -10.43 -17.99 -2.12
CA CYS A 113 -9.28 -18.21 -2.99
C CYS A 113 -9.63 -18.97 -4.27
N GLU A 114 -10.54 -19.94 -4.24
CA GLU A 114 -11.12 -20.56 -5.44
C GLU A 114 -11.78 -19.51 -6.33
N LYS A 115 -12.50 -18.55 -5.72
CA LYS A 115 -13.09 -17.44 -6.45
C LYS A 115 -12.01 -16.56 -7.07
N GLN A 116 -11.00 -16.16 -6.30
CA GLN A 116 -9.89 -15.34 -6.80
C GLN A 116 -9.15 -16.02 -7.96
N GLU A 117 -8.91 -17.33 -7.88
CA GLU A 117 -8.26 -18.12 -8.94
C GLU A 117 -9.14 -18.21 -10.19
N ALA A 118 -10.44 -18.48 -10.03
CA ALA A 118 -11.39 -18.44 -11.15
C ALA A 118 -11.38 -17.07 -11.85
N CYS A 119 -11.22 -16.00 -11.07
CA CYS A 119 -11.08 -14.63 -11.54
C CYS A 119 -9.67 -14.28 -12.07
N GLY A 120 -8.70 -15.21 -12.00
CA GLY A 120 -7.31 -15.00 -12.44
C GLY A 120 -6.52 -14.02 -11.58
N ILE A 121 -6.98 -13.77 -10.36
CA ILE A 121 -6.39 -12.81 -9.43
C ILE A 121 -5.19 -13.44 -8.74
N VAL A 122 -5.37 -14.66 -8.24
CA VAL A 122 -4.31 -15.51 -7.70
C VAL A 122 -4.04 -16.67 -8.67
N PRO A 123 -2.78 -17.13 -8.77
CA PRO A 123 -2.43 -18.24 -9.66
C PRO A 123 -2.73 -19.63 -9.09
N ASP A 124 -2.88 -19.74 -7.77
CA ASP A 124 -3.08 -21.01 -7.05
C ASP A 124 -4.01 -20.77 -5.85
N ALA A 125 -5.22 -21.33 -5.90
CA ALA A 125 -6.18 -21.21 -4.82
C ALA A 125 -5.76 -21.93 -3.53
N VAL A 126 -5.00 -23.02 -3.63
CA VAL A 126 -4.56 -23.81 -2.47
C VAL A 126 -3.52 -23.03 -1.66
N GLU A 127 -2.52 -22.47 -2.34
CA GLU A 127 -1.51 -21.65 -1.67
C GLU A 127 -2.12 -20.37 -1.09
N CYS A 128 -3.02 -19.72 -1.84
CA CYS A 128 -3.80 -18.59 -1.34
C CYS A 128 -4.58 -18.96 -0.06
N ALA A 129 -5.29 -20.09 -0.05
CA ALA A 129 -6.09 -20.51 1.09
C ALA A 129 -5.21 -20.87 2.29
N ARG A 130 -4.05 -21.53 2.06
CA ARG A 130 -3.08 -21.87 3.09
C ARG A 130 -2.51 -20.62 3.76
N VAL A 131 -2.14 -19.61 2.97
CA VAL A 131 -1.59 -18.34 3.49
C VAL A 131 -2.68 -17.54 4.20
N GLY A 132 -3.89 -17.47 3.62
CA GLY A 132 -5.02 -16.76 4.21
C GLY A 132 -5.49 -17.38 5.52
N SER A 133 -5.64 -18.71 5.59
CA SER A 133 -6.14 -19.39 6.77
C SER A 133 -5.19 -19.26 7.97
N GLN A 134 -3.87 -19.17 7.74
CA GLN A 134 -2.87 -18.93 8.79
C GLN A 134 -3.10 -17.63 9.58
N THR A 135 -3.76 -16.63 8.99
CA THR A 135 -4.04 -15.35 9.68
C THR A 135 -5.25 -15.42 10.61
N CYS A 136 -6.09 -16.44 10.43
CA CYS A 136 -7.38 -16.60 11.11
C CYS A 136 -7.38 -17.82 12.05
N GLU A 137 -6.48 -18.79 11.83
CA GLU A 137 -6.35 -20.00 12.64
C GLU A 137 -5.69 -19.75 14.00
N GLY A 138 -6.08 -20.57 14.99
CA GLY A 138 -5.49 -20.62 16.33
C GLY A 138 -6.33 -19.92 17.39
N GLU A 139 -6.36 -20.51 18.59
CA GLU A 139 -6.94 -19.89 19.80
C GLU A 139 -6.24 -18.56 20.14
N ASP A 140 -4.99 -18.40 19.69
CA ASP A 140 -4.17 -17.20 19.89
C ASP A 140 -4.38 -16.12 18.82
N SER A 141 -5.23 -16.35 17.81
CA SER A 141 -5.53 -15.29 16.84
C SER A 141 -6.22 -14.10 17.54
N PRO A 142 -5.91 -12.83 17.19
CA PRO A 142 -6.53 -11.68 17.84
C PRO A 142 -8.07 -11.69 17.79
N LEU A 143 -8.66 -12.27 16.73
CA LEU A 143 -10.10 -12.43 16.60
C LEU A 143 -10.66 -13.48 17.57
N ALA A 144 -10.04 -14.67 17.66
CA ALA A 144 -10.46 -15.69 18.62
C ALA A 144 -10.41 -15.16 20.05
N GLN A 145 -9.34 -14.44 20.41
CA GLN A 145 -9.21 -13.78 21.71
C GLN A 145 -10.28 -12.72 21.95
N ALA A 146 -10.63 -11.92 20.95
CA ALA A 146 -11.69 -10.92 21.06
C ALA A 146 -13.08 -11.56 21.24
N ILE A 147 -13.36 -12.68 20.57
CA ILE A 147 -14.59 -13.46 20.73
C ILE A 147 -14.66 -14.11 22.11
N GLN A 148 -13.59 -14.77 22.55
CA GLN A 148 -13.51 -15.39 23.89
C GLN A 148 -13.66 -14.36 25.01
N ALA A 149 -13.09 -13.16 24.84
CA ALA A 149 -13.25 -12.06 25.78
C ALA A 149 -14.62 -11.36 25.70
N GLY A 150 -15.52 -11.79 24.81
CA GLY A 150 -16.85 -11.20 24.63
C GLY A 150 -16.83 -9.77 24.08
N ARG A 151 -15.75 -9.36 23.40
CA ARG A 151 -15.62 -8.05 22.73
C ARG A 151 -16.15 -8.07 21.29
N VAL A 152 -16.28 -9.26 20.71
CA VAL A 152 -16.82 -9.49 19.36
C VAL A 152 -17.81 -10.65 19.42
N ASP A 153 -18.97 -10.50 18.79
CA ASP A 153 -19.85 -11.60 18.42
C ASP A 153 -19.43 -12.20 17.08
N PHE A 154 -19.48 -13.52 16.98
CA PHE A 154 -19.34 -14.24 15.73
C PHE A 154 -20.64 -15.01 15.42
N ASP A 155 -21.24 -14.70 14.27
CA ASP A 155 -22.39 -15.42 13.74
C ASP A 155 -21.94 -16.36 12.61
N GLY A 156 -21.82 -17.64 12.97
CA GLY A 156 -21.40 -18.70 12.05
C GLY A 156 -22.32 -18.92 10.85
N ALA A 157 -23.61 -18.64 10.98
CA ALA A 157 -24.56 -18.80 9.89
C ALA A 157 -24.45 -17.63 8.91
N ALA A 158 -24.30 -16.40 9.42
CA ALA A 158 -24.01 -15.23 8.61
C ALA A 158 -22.65 -15.34 7.90
N ALA A 159 -21.62 -15.86 8.58
CA ALA A 159 -20.31 -16.09 7.99
C ALA A 159 -20.41 -17.04 6.78
N LYS A 160 -21.08 -18.19 6.96
CA LYS A 160 -21.31 -19.13 5.87
C LYS A 160 -22.06 -18.50 4.70
N ALA A 161 -23.16 -17.78 4.97
CA ALA A 161 -23.92 -17.09 3.94
C ALA A 161 -23.08 -16.06 3.17
N CYS A 162 -22.25 -15.28 3.87
CA CYS A 162 -21.30 -14.35 3.26
C CYS A 162 -20.35 -15.04 2.28
N PHE A 163 -19.67 -16.11 2.71
CA PHE A 163 -18.67 -16.76 1.87
C PHE A 163 -19.30 -17.53 0.70
N GLU A 164 -20.50 -18.10 0.87
CA GLU A 164 -21.29 -18.67 -0.24
C GLU A 164 -21.71 -17.59 -1.24
N ALA A 165 -22.18 -16.43 -0.74
CA ALA A 165 -22.50 -15.28 -1.58
C ALA A 165 -21.27 -14.79 -2.36
N LEU A 166 -20.11 -14.70 -1.70
CA LEU A 166 -18.86 -14.30 -2.34
C LEU A 166 -18.41 -15.29 -3.43
N ALA A 167 -18.48 -16.59 -3.15
CA ALA A 167 -18.15 -17.62 -4.14
C ALA A 167 -19.06 -17.52 -5.39
N SER A 168 -20.33 -17.16 -5.19
CA SER A 168 -21.33 -17.01 -6.26
C SER A 168 -21.31 -15.65 -6.97
N ALA A 169 -20.71 -14.62 -6.36
CA ALA A 169 -20.67 -13.28 -6.91
C ALA A 169 -19.95 -13.29 -8.27
N PRO A 170 -20.16 -12.29 -9.15
CA PRO A 170 -19.23 -12.05 -10.25
C PRO A 170 -17.81 -11.92 -9.71
N CYS A 171 -16.79 -12.04 -10.56
CA CYS A 171 -15.48 -11.59 -10.16
C CYS A 171 -15.62 -10.11 -9.76
N LEU A 172 -15.46 -9.78 -8.48
CA LEU A 172 -15.74 -8.46 -7.91
C LEU A 172 -14.42 -7.69 -7.77
N PRO A 173 -14.40 -6.38 -8.08
CA PRO A 173 -13.34 -5.48 -7.66
C PRO A 173 -13.69 -4.81 -6.32
N PRO A 174 -12.77 -4.03 -5.73
CA PRO A 174 -11.94 -4.38 -4.55
C PRO A 174 -12.68 -4.93 -3.31
N TRP A 175 -11.92 -5.34 -2.29
CA TRP A 175 -12.40 -5.91 -1.00
C TRP A 175 -13.54 -5.12 -0.32
N ASP A 176 -13.66 -3.83 -0.58
CA ASP A 176 -14.73 -3.03 -0.03
C ASP A 176 -16.09 -3.23 -0.69
N GLN A 177 -16.10 -3.73 -1.92
CA GLN A 177 -17.33 -4.26 -2.50
C GLN A 177 -17.69 -5.62 -1.89
N VAL A 178 -16.72 -6.39 -1.39
CA VAL A 178 -16.99 -7.58 -0.56
C VAL A 178 -17.69 -7.17 0.74
N LEU A 179 -17.23 -6.10 1.40
CA LEU A 179 -17.93 -5.51 2.54
C LEU A 179 -19.30 -4.90 2.16
N GLY A 180 -19.45 -4.52 0.89
CA GLY A 180 -20.71 -4.07 0.31
C GLY A 180 -21.75 -5.18 0.14
N ILE A 181 -21.34 -6.46 0.08
CA ILE A 181 -22.26 -7.62 -0.01
C ILE A 181 -23.11 -7.64 1.25
N PRO A 182 -24.45 -7.49 1.15
CA PRO A 182 -25.33 -7.45 2.32
C PRO A 182 -25.16 -8.67 3.23
N ASP A 183 -24.96 -9.86 2.64
CA ASP A 183 -24.77 -11.13 3.36
C ASP A 183 -23.44 -11.20 4.12
N CYS A 184 -22.47 -10.35 3.77
CA CYS A 184 -21.19 -10.23 4.47
C CYS A 184 -21.22 -9.25 5.64
N ARG A 185 -22.37 -8.66 5.94
CA ARG A 185 -22.54 -7.78 7.09
C ARG A 185 -22.93 -8.59 8.31
N GLY A 186 -22.33 -8.24 9.45
CA GLY A 186 -22.81 -8.69 10.75
C GLY A 186 -22.40 -10.11 11.16
N TYR A 187 -21.62 -10.85 10.35
CA TYR A 187 -21.02 -12.09 10.84
C TYR A 187 -19.97 -11.86 11.93
N LEU A 188 -19.42 -10.64 11.99
CA LEU A 188 -18.68 -10.10 13.12
C LEU A 188 -19.39 -8.85 13.64
N GLY A 189 -19.73 -8.85 14.94
CA GLY A 189 -20.37 -7.73 15.62
C GLY A 189 -19.55 -7.24 16.79
N GLY A 190 -19.01 -6.02 16.70
CA GLY A 190 -18.31 -5.40 17.82
C GLY A 190 -19.22 -5.12 19.00
N LYS A 191 -18.68 -5.22 20.21
CA LYS A 191 -19.38 -4.96 21.47
C LYS A 191 -18.75 -3.86 22.32
N VAL A 192 -17.58 -3.38 21.95
CA VAL A 192 -16.85 -2.33 22.68
C VAL A 192 -17.50 -0.98 22.33
N PRO A 193 -18.04 -0.24 23.31
CA PRO A 193 -18.62 1.08 23.05
C PRO A 193 -17.59 2.11 22.57
N ASP A 194 -18.07 3.19 21.93
CA ASP A 194 -17.21 4.34 21.62
C ASP A 194 -16.57 4.92 22.88
N GLY A 195 -15.29 5.25 22.79
CA GLY A 195 -14.47 5.78 23.89
C GLY A 195 -13.82 4.72 24.78
N GLU A 196 -14.18 3.44 24.62
CA GLU A 196 -13.60 2.33 25.39
C GLU A 196 -12.37 1.74 24.71
N ALA A 197 -11.57 1.01 25.51
CA ALA A 197 -10.33 0.38 25.06
C ALA A 197 -10.60 -0.77 24.07
N CYS A 198 -9.87 -0.77 22.95
CA CYS A 198 -9.91 -1.81 21.94
C CYS A 198 -8.51 -2.32 21.61
N TYR A 199 -8.43 -3.58 21.20
CA TYR A 199 -7.17 -4.31 21.22
C TYR A 199 -6.82 -4.91 19.86
N ALA A 200 -7.79 -5.43 19.13
CA ALA A 200 -7.51 -6.01 17.83
C ALA A 200 -7.52 -4.92 16.75
N SER A 201 -6.41 -4.81 16.02
CA SER A 201 -6.29 -3.89 14.89
C SER A 201 -7.07 -4.46 13.70
N GLY A 202 -7.98 -3.67 13.12
CA GLY A 202 -8.73 -4.02 11.91
C GLY A 202 -9.99 -4.88 12.11
N VAL A 203 -10.17 -5.48 13.28
CA VAL A 203 -11.40 -6.21 13.63
C VAL A 203 -12.35 -5.25 14.34
N ASN A 204 -13.62 -5.30 13.96
CA ASN A 204 -14.69 -4.48 14.51
C ASN A 204 -14.97 -4.88 15.97
N GLU A 205 -14.04 -4.67 16.91
CA GLU A 205 -14.34 -4.75 18.35
C GLU A 205 -15.34 -3.66 18.73
N CYS A 206 -15.28 -2.53 18.03
CA CYS A 206 -16.14 -1.38 18.27
C CYS A 206 -17.57 -1.64 17.78
N THR A 207 -18.55 -1.36 18.65
CA THR A 207 -19.98 -1.46 18.37
C THR A 207 -20.35 -0.65 17.13
N GLN A 208 -19.70 0.50 16.98
CA GLN A 208 -19.71 1.33 15.79
C GLN A 208 -18.28 1.85 15.59
N GLY A 209 -17.87 2.08 14.34
CA GLY A 209 -16.58 2.70 14.06
C GLY A 209 -15.39 1.75 13.99
N VAL A 210 -14.22 2.28 14.37
CA VAL A 210 -12.91 1.62 14.26
C VAL A 210 -12.12 1.74 15.54
N CYS A 211 -11.20 0.79 15.73
CA CYS A 211 -10.23 0.84 16.81
C CYS A 211 -9.06 1.77 16.43
N LEU A 212 -8.96 2.94 17.07
CA LEU A 212 -7.91 3.91 16.81
C LEU A 212 -6.70 3.69 17.71
N ARG A 213 -5.52 3.58 17.11
CA ARG A 213 -4.24 3.52 17.82
C ARG A 213 -3.40 4.76 17.50
N GLU A 214 -3.47 5.77 18.37
CA GLU A 214 -2.59 6.93 18.23
C GLU A 214 -1.15 6.51 18.59
N GLY A 215 -0.20 6.75 17.68
CA GLY A 215 1.23 6.44 17.90
C GLY A 215 1.55 4.96 18.07
N GLY A 216 0.73 4.06 17.53
CA GLY A 216 0.94 2.61 17.69
C GLY A 216 0.76 2.09 19.12
N VAL A 217 0.22 2.93 20.03
CA VAL A 217 0.04 2.58 21.44
C VAL A 217 -1.14 1.61 21.60
N CYS A 218 -0.98 0.68 22.54
CA CYS A 218 -1.98 -0.30 22.91
C CYS A 218 -2.38 -0.16 24.40
N PRO A 219 -3.69 -0.20 24.75
CA PRO A 219 -4.84 -0.35 23.85
C PRO A 219 -5.08 0.87 22.95
N GLY A 220 -5.79 0.63 21.85
CA GLY A 220 -6.45 1.69 21.10
C GLY A 220 -7.75 2.12 21.77
N VAL A 221 -8.47 3.05 21.15
CA VAL A 221 -9.77 3.53 21.61
C VAL A 221 -10.80 3.39 20.49
N CYS A 222 -11.96 2.83 20.80
CA CYS A 222 -13.06 2.77 19.84
C CYS A 222 -13.57 4.17 19.52
N SER A 223 -13.66 4.47 18.23
CA SER A 223 -14.14 5.76 17.75
C SER A 223 -15.13 5.56 16.62
N ALA A 224 -16.27 6.24 16.71
CA ALA A 224 -17.31 6.20 15.69
C ALA A 224 -16.77 6.55 14.29
N TRP A 225 -17.34 5.93 13.26
CA TRP A 225 -17.08 6.29 11.87
C TRP A 225 -17.44 7.77 11.63
N ILE A 226 -16.64 8.45 10.81
CA ILE A 226 -16.89 9.86 10.49
C ILE A 226 -18.09 9.96 9.54
N PRO A 227 -19.17 10.69 9.88
CA PRO A 227 -20.32 10.84 8.99
C PRO A 227 -19.97 11.67 7.75
N ALA A 228 -20.80 11.59 6.71
CA ALA A 228 -20.66 12.44 5.53
C ALA A 228 -20.61 13.93 5.91
N GLY A 229 -19.68 14.68 5.33
CA GLY A 229 -19.36 16.07 5.65
C GLY A 229 -18.43 16.25 6.85
N GLY A 230 -18.12 15.19 7.59
CA GLY A 230 -17.16 15.23 8.70
C GLY A 230 -15.71 15.34 8.23
N ASP A 231 -14.85 15.82 9.13
CA ASP A 231 -13.42 16.01 8.88
C ASP A 231 -12.68 14.67 9.02
N CYS A 232 -12.08 14.22 7.91
CA CYS A 232 -11.23 13.03 7.86
C CYS A 232 -9.74 13.38 7.66
N SER A 233 -9.35 14.64 7.89
CA SER A 233 -7.93 15.00 7.94
C SER A 233 -7.23 14.43 9.17
N GLY A 234 -6.01 13.93 8.95
CA GLY A 234 -5.10 13.45 9.98
C GLY A 234 -4.76 11.95 9.87
N ASP A 235 -3.70 11.55 10.55
CA ASP A 235 -3.18 10.17 10.60
C ASP A 235 -4.09 9.19 11.37
N LYS A 236 -5.35 9.56 11.61
CA LYS A 236 -6.21 8.79 12.51
C LYS A 236 -6.66 7.47 11.90
N GLY A 237 -6.43 7.20 10.62
CA GLY A 237 -6.95 5.99 9.97
C GLY A 237 -8.47 5.84 10.10
N LEU A 238 -9.17 6.93 10.47
CA LEU A 238 -10.61 6.96 10.63
C LEU A 238 -11.20 6.84 9.24
N GLY A 239 -11.83 5.71 8.97
CA GLY A 239 -12.68 5.64 7.79
C GLY A 239 -13.90 6.52 7.96
N CYS A 240 -14.49 6.87 6.83
CA CYS A 240 -15.79 7.47 6.81
C CYS A 240 -16.87 6.39 6.96
N VAL A 241 -18.09 6.77 7.35
CA VAL A 241 -19.23 5.85 7.41
C VAL A 241 -19.41 5.09 6.10
N GLU A 242 -20.03 3.91 6.17
CA GLU A 242 -20.28 3.10 4.98
C GLU A 242 -20.96 3.91 3.85
N GLY A 243 -20.52 3.69 2.61
CA GLY A 243 -21.00 4.44 1.43
C GLY A 243 -20.36 5.82 1.24
N THR A 244 -19.38 6.18 2.08
CA THR A 244 -18.58 7.41 1.93
C THR A 244 -17.10 7.08 1.80
N TYR A 245 -16.28 8.06 1.42
CA TYR A 245 -14.81 7.98 1.38
C TYR A 245 -14.19 9.33 1.75
N CYS A 246 -12.92 9.35 2.15
CA CYS A 246 -12.22 10.59 2.46
C CYS A 246 -11.70 11.24 1.18
N ASP A 247 -12.23 12.40 0.81
CA ASP A 247 -11.74 13.22 -0.30
C ASP A 247 -11.04 14.47 0.26
N GLY A 248 -9.71 14.46 0.20
CA GLY A 248 -8.88 15.45 0.88
C GLY A 248 -9.03 15.36 2.41
N SER A 249 -9.83 16.24 3.00
CA SER A 249 -10.08 16.30 4.44
C SER A 249 -11.55 16.10 4.82
N VAL A 250 -12.42 15.73 3.87
CA VAL A 250 -13.86 15.62 4.13
C VAL A 250 -14.38 14.27 3.69
N CYS A 251 -15.17 13.63 4.55
CA CYS A 251 -15.92 12.44 4.18
C CYS A 251 -17.03 12.79 3.19
N VAL A 252 -16.96 12.29 1.96
CA VAL A 252 -17.95 12.56 0.91
C VAL A 252 -18.67 11.27 0.52
N VAL A 253 -19.93 11.40 0.10
CA VAL A 253 -20.71 10.26 -0.39
C VAL A 253 -20.10 9.77 -1.70
N ARG A 254 -19.96 8.45 -1.82
CA ARG A 254 -19.47 7.82 -3.05
C ARG A 254 -20.41 8.14 -4.21
N ALA A 255 -19.81 8.52 -5.33
CA ALA A 255 -20.52 8.97 -6.52
C ALA A 255 -21.23 7.80 -7.23
N GLY A 256 -22.51 7.97 -7.55
CA GLY A 256 -23.29 6.99 -8.31
C GLY A 256 -22.98 7.01 -9.81
N ALA A 257 -23.75 6.25 -10.60
CA ALA A 257 -23.62 6.19 -12.06
C ALA A 257 -23.50 7.58 -12.70
N ASP A 258 -22.51 7.74 -13.57
CA ASP A 258 -22.18 8.96 -14.28
C ASP A 258 -21.94 10.20 -13.40
N ALA A 259 -21.81 10.10 -12.09
CA ALA A 259 -21.41 11.25 -11.29
C ALA A 259 -19.90 11.54 -11.46
N SER A 260 -19.51 12.79 -11.18
CA SER A 260 -18.10 13.18 -11.18
C SER A 260 -17.36 12.43 -10.08
N CYS A 261 -16.15 11.98 -10.37
CA CYS A 261 -15.30 11.26 -9.44
C CYS A 261 -13.85 11.71 -9.59
N ASN A 262 -13.04 11.40 -8.59
CA ASN A 262 -11.61 11.70 -8.59
C ASN A 262 -10.84 10.43 -8.97
N PRO A 263 -10.20 10.37 -10.16
CA PRO A 263 -9.51 9.17 -10.63
C PRO A 263 -8.28 8.81 -9.78
N ALA A 264 -7.79 9.73 -8.93
CA ALA A 264 -6.75 9.42 -7.94
C ALA A 264 -7.28 8.50 -6.82
N TYR A 265 -8.59 8.38 -6.64
CA TYR A 265 -9.24 7.55 -5.64
C TYR A 265 -10.20 6.57 -6.33
N ILE A 266 -9.78 5.32 -6.50
CA ILE A 266 -10.64 4.21 -7.00
C ILE A 266 -11.95 4.07 -6.22
N TRP A 267 -11.94 4.50 -4.95
CA TRP A 267 -13.03 4.47 -3.98
C TRP A 267 -14.06 5.59 -4.13
N SER A 268 -13.84 6.51 -5.07
CA SER A 268 -14.71 7.68 -5.23
C SER A 268 -16.10 7.34 -5.77
N CYS A 269 -16.26 6.16 -6.35
CA CYS A 269 -17.52 5.66 -6.89
C CYS A 269 -18.22 4.67 -5.96
N ALA A 270 -19.55 4.62 -6.05
CA ALA A 270 -20.37 3.65 -5.32
C ALA A 270 -20.02 2.22 -5.77
N SER A 271 -20.36 1.22 -4.93
CA SER A 271 -20.13 -0.19 -5.27
C SER A 271 -20.73 -0.54 -6.63
N GLY A 272 -19.99 -1.29 -7.46
CA GLY A 272 -20.38 -1.62 -8.84
C GLY A 272 -19.97 -0.59 -9.90
N PHE A 273 -19.25 0.48 -9.52
CA PHE A 273 -18.74 1.49 -10.45
C PHE A 273 -17.24 1.73 -10.27
N ASN A 274 -16.55 2.06 -11.37
CA ASN A 274 -15.16 2.53 -11.38
C ASN A 274 -15.10 3.99 -11.84
N CYS A 275 -14.11 4.73 -11.34
CA CYS A 275 -13.87 6.10 -11.79
C CYS A 275 -13.06 6.10 -13.09
N VAL A 276 -13.73 6.35 -14.22
CA VAL A 276 -13.11 6.36 -15.55
C VAL A 276 -12.69 7.79 -15.89
N PRO A 277 -11.40 8.06 -16.16
CA PRO A 277 -10.94 9.41 -16.53
C PRO A 277 -11.68 9.93 -17.76
N ASP A 278 -12.09 11.20 -17.77
CA ASP A 278 -12.82 11.79 -18.91
C ASP A 278 -11.96 12.76 -19.75
N GLY A 279 -10.68 12.92 -19.38
CA GLY A 279 -9.73 13.81 -20.04
C GLY A 279 -9.74 15.25 -19.54
N SER A 280 -10.61 15.63 -18.59
CA SER A 280 -10.63 16.98 -17.99
C SER A 280 -9.82 17.09 -16.70
N GLY A 281 -8.99 16.09 -16.39
CA GLY A 281 -8.33 15.95 -15.09
C GLY A 281 -9.22 15.39 -13.98
N GLY A 282 -10.48 15.02 -14.29
CA GLY A 282 -11.39 14.28 -13.43
C GLY A 282 -11.80 12.95 -14.05
N GLY A 283 -12.85 12.34 -13.51
CA GLY A 283 -13.45 11.14 -14.05
C GLY A 283 -14.96 11.08 -13.87
N ARG A 284 -15.56 10.02 -14.42
CA ARG A 284 -16.97 9.70 -14.30
C ARG A 284 -17.13 8.28 -13.78
N CYS A 285 -18.03 8.08 -12.83
CA CYS A 285 -18.33 6.73 -12.35
C CYS A 285 -19.07 5.94 -13.44
N LYS A 286 -18.42 4.91 -13.98
CA LYS A 286 -19.01 4.02 -14.99
C LYS A 286 -19.24 2.64 -14.40
N PRO A 287 -20.30 1.92 -14.82
CA PRO A 287 -20.50 0.54 -14.41
C PRO A 287 -19.25 -0.28 -14.73
N ILE A 288 -18.87 -1.15 -13.81
CA ILE A 288 -17.79 -2.09 -14.06
C ILE A 288 -18.26 -3.09 -15.13
N VAL A 289 -17.45 -3.23 -16.17
CA VAL A 289 -17.71 -4.10 -17.31
C VAL A 289 -17.04 -5.44 -17.07
N ALA A 290 -17.84 -6.50 -17.03
CA ALA A 290 -17.33 -7.87 -16.92
C ALA A 290 -16.54 -8.29 -18.18
N GLU A 291 -15.77 -9.36 -18.08
CA GLU A 291 -15.08 -9.97 -19.22
C GLU A 291 -16.02 -10.19 -20.42
N GLY A 292 -15.53 -9.91 -21.62
CA GLY A 292 -16.27 -9.95 -22.88
C GLY A 292 -17.16 -8.73 -23.13
N GLY A 293 -17.42 -7.89 -22.12
CA GLY A 293 -18.17 -6.65 -22.29
C GLY A 293 -17.38 -5.59 -23.06
N SER A 294 -18.09 -4.66 -23.71
CA SER A 294 -17.46 -3.59 -24.49
C SER A 294 -16.87 -2.52 -23.59
N CYS A 295 -15.70 -2.03 -23.98
CA CYS A 295 -14.98 -0.99 -23.25
C CYS A 295 -14.30 -0.02 -24.20
N THR A 296 -13.94 1.15 -23.68
CA THR A 296 -13.06 2.11 -24.35
C THR A 296 -11.77 2.37 -23.59
N LYS A 297 -11.72 2.00 -22.31
CA LYS A 297 -10.57 2.16 -21.42
C LYS A 297 -10.50 1.03 -20.41
N ASP A 298 -9.31 0.78 -19.89
CA ASP A 298 -9.06 -0.30 -18.94
C ASP A 298 -9.83 -0.12 -17.63
N GLU A 299 -10.00 1.12 -17.18
CA GLU A 299 -10.70 1.41 -15.92
C GLU A 299 -12.21 1.08 -15.99
N GLU A 300 -12.77 0.91 -17.18
CA GLU A 300 -14.13 0.41 -17.36
C GLU A 300 -14.24 -1.08 -17.06
N CYS A 301 -13.14 -1.82 -17.23
CA CYS A 301 -13.13 -3.26 -17.05
C CYS A 301 -13.06 -3.64 -15.58
N LEU A 302 -13.48 -4.87 -15.32
CA LEU A 302 -13.29 -5.51 -14.02
C LEU A 302 -11.81 -5.46 -13.61
N VAL A 303 -11.51 -5.27 -12.33
CA VAL A 303 -10.12 -5.32 -11.83
C VAL A 303 -9.48 -6.62 -12.29
N PHE A 304 -8.25 -6.52 -12.83
CA PHE A 304 -7.48 -7.58 -13.51
C PHE A 304 -7.94 -7.97 -14.92
N SER A 305 -8.91 -7.25 -15.49
CA SER A 305 -9.18 -7.21 -16.93
C SER A 305 -8.71 -5.88 -17.52
N ALA A 306 -8.42 -5.89 -18.82
CA ALA A 306 -8.06 -4.68 -19.55
C ALA A 306 -8.85 -4.57 -20.85
N CYS A 307 -8.94 -3.35 -21.37
CA CYS A 307 -9.68 -3.05 -22.57
C CYS A 307 -8.85 -3.33 -23.82
N ALA A 308 -8.86 -4.59 -24.25
CA ALA A 308 -8.12 -5.03 -25.43
C ALA A 308 -9.06 -5.22 -26.63
N GLY A 309 -8.86 -4.41 -27.67
CA GLY A 309 -9.67 -4.47 -28.89
C GLY A 309 -11.12 -4.05 -28.69
N GLY A 310 -11.38 -3.15 -27.74
CA GLY A 310 -12.73 -2.66 -27.41
C GLY A 310 -13.57 -3.64 -26.59
N THR A 311 -12.95 -4.67 -26.01
CA THR A 311 -13.58 -5.65 -25.13
C THR A 311 -12.74 -5.86 -23.88
N CYS A 312 -13.38 -5.99 -22.72
CA CYS A 312 -12.70 -6.37 -21.50
C CYS A 312 -12.23 -7.82 -21.60
N LYS A 313 -10.92 -8.04 -21.48
CA LYS A 313 -10.33 -9.38 -21.50
C LYS A 313 -9.58 -9.62 -20.20
N LYS A 314 -9.58 -10.89 -19.77
CA LYS A 314 -8.75 -11.40 -18.67
C LYS A 314 -7.27 -11.13 -18.98
N ARG A 315 -6.42 -11.18 -17.94
CA ARG A 315 -4.94 -11.17 -18.04
C ARG A 315 -4.47 -11.89 -19.31
N VAL A 316 -3.64 -11.19 -20.06
CA VAL A 316 -3.24 -11.58 -21.41
C VAL A 316 -2.23 -12.73 -21.35
N GLU A 317 -2.11 -13.50 -22.42
CA GLU A 317 -1.13 -14.59 -22.47
C GLU A 317 0.31 -14.03 -22.52
N SER A 318 1.29 -14.88 -22.23
CA SER A 318 2.70 -14.52 -22.40
C SER A 318 2.96 -13.99 -23.82
N GLY A 319 3.60 -12.83 -23.92
CA GLY A 319 3.86 -12.13 -25.18
C GLY A 319 2.70 -11.34 -25.77
N GLU A 320 1.51 -11.33 -25.16
CA GLU A 320 0.40 -10.47 -25.57
C GLU A 320 0.50 -9.06 -24.97
N HIS A 321 -0.21 -8.11 -25.59
CA HIS A 321 -0.16 -6.70 -25.19
C HIS A 321 -0.71 -6.49 -23.79
N CYS A 322 0.09 -5.91 -22.91
CA CYS A 322 -0.26 -5.55 -21.55
C CYS A 322 -0.27 -4.03 -21.39
N VAL A 323 -0.90 -3.53 -20.33
CA VAL A 323 -0.93 -2.08 -20.02
C VAL A 323 -0.35 -1.81 -18.63
N VAL A 324 -0.43 -2.81 -17.73
CA VAL A 324 0.11 -2.75 -16.38
C VAL A 324 0.68 -4.12 -16.00
N PRO A 325 1.66 -4.19 -15.07
CA PRO A 325 2.33 -5.45 -14.71
C PRO A 325 1.38 -6.59 -14.31
N TRP A 326 0.26 -6.27 -13.67
CA TRP A 326 -0.76 -7.24 -13.24
C TRP A 326 -1.66 -7.74 -14.37
N ASN A 327 -1.51 -7.27 -15.61
CA ASN A 327 -2.15 -7.88 -16.78
C ASN A 327 -1.46 -9.17 -17.20
N CYS A 328 -0.26 -9.43 -16.70
CA CYS A 328 0.55 -10.57 -17.13
C CYS A 328 0.31 -11.83 -16.30
N PRO A 329 0.58 -13.01 -16.87
CA PRO A 329 0.63 -14.26 -16.11
C PRO A 329 1.54 -14.12 -14.89
N ALA A 330 1.27 -14.93 -13.86
CA ALA A 330 2.11 -14.93 -12.67
C ALA A 330 3.57 -15.26 -13.03
N GLY A 331 4.50 -14.48 -12.50
CA GLY A 331 5.92 -14.59 -12.83
C GLY A 331 6.35 -13.84 -14.09
N GLU A 332 5.45 -13.11 -14.74
CA GLU A 332 5.77 -12.19 -15.84
C GLU A 332 5.54 -10.73 -15.43
N TYR A 333 6.10 -9.81 -16.21
CA TYR A 333 5.90 -8.38 -16.04
C TYR A 333 5.45 -7.75 -17.35
N CYS A 334 4.74 -6.63 -17.24
CA CYS A 334 4.40 -5.84 -18.40
C CYS A 334 5.60 -5.00 -18.79
N TYR A 335 6.21 -5.33 -19.91
CA TYR A 335 7.41 -4.66 -20.40
C TYR A 335 7.04 -3.47 -21.27
N ASP A 336 7.31 -2.26 -20.76
CA ASP A 336 7.18 -1.01 -21.50
C ASP A 336 8.31 -0.87 -22.52
N HIS A 337 7.96 -0.76 -23.80
CA HIS A 337 8.92 -0.45 -24.86
C HIS A 337 9.02 1.06 -25.03
N ASP A 338 9.48 1.77 -24.00
CA ASP A 338 9.61 3.23 -23.98
C ASP A 338 10.42 3.80 -25.17
N ASP A 339 11.33 3.00 -25.73
CA ASP A 339 12.19 3.37 -26.85
C ASP A 339 11.50 3.26 -28.24
N ASP A 340 10.36 2.56 -28.33
CA ASP A 340 9.62 2.39 -29.58
C ASP A 340 8.10 2.47 -29.36
N PRO A 341 7.47 3.65 -29.57
CA PRO A 341 6.03 3.82 -29.43
C PRO A 341 5.21 3.02 -30.46
N SER A 342 5.85 2.31 -31.40
CA SER A 342 5.19 1.39 -32.33
C SER A 342 5.18 -0.06 -31.85
N THR A 343 5.95 -0.39 -30.81
CA THR A 343 5.94 -1.72 -30.18
C THR A 343 5.05 -1.66 -28.93
N PRO A 344 3.87 -2.32 -28.93
CA PRO A 344 3.00 -2.33 -27.77
C PRO A 344 3.65 -3.13 -26.63
N ASP A 345 3.49 -2.66 -25.40
CA ASP A 345 4.01 -3.33 -24.20
C ASP A 345 3.53 -4.77 -24.16
N ALA A 346 4.38 -5.71 -23.78
CA ALA A 346 4.00 -7.13 -23.81
C ALA A 346 4.37 -7.82 -22.51
N CYS A 347 3.61 -8.86 -22.16
CA CYS A 347 3.96 -9.71 -21.04
C CYS A 347 5.22 -10.51 -21.34
N ALA A 348 6.23 -10.36 -20.49
CA ALA A 348 7.51 -11.02 -20.64
C ALA A 348 7.97 -11.65 -19.32
N ALA A 349 8.69 -12.77 -19.44
CA ALA A 349 9.38 -13.35 -18.30
C ALA A 349 10.54 -12.44 -17.84
N PRO A 350 10.83 -12.36 -16.53
CA PRO A 350 12.01 -11.69 -16.00
C PRO A 350 13.30 -12.18 -16.65
N ILE A 351 14.22 -11.24 -16.89
CA ILE A 351 15.48 -11.50 -17.58
C ILE A 351 16.43 -12.28 -16.64
N ALA A 352 17.03 -13.36 -17.14
CA ALA A 352 17.91 -14.21 -16.33
C ALA A 352 19.24 -13.52 -16.01
N GLU A 353 19.97 -14.07 -15.03
CA GLU A 353 21.30 -13.57 -14.66
C GLU A 353 22.27 -13.64 -15.85
N GLY A 354 23.00 -12.54 -16.07
CA GLY A 354 23.97 -12.38 -17.15
C GLY A 354 23.37 -11.99 -18.50
N ASP A 355 22.05 -12.05 -18.65
CA ASP A 355 21.39 -11.62 -19.89
C ASP A 355 21.31 -10.09 -19.96
N PRO A 356 21.37 -9.52 -21.19
CA PRO A 356 21.30 -8.09 -21.38
C PRO A 356 19.91 -7.57 -20.98
N CYS A 357 19.90 -6.42 -20.33
CA CYS A 357 18.68 -5.74 -19.91
C CYS A 357 18.71 -4.25 -20.32
N THR A 358 17.61 -3.54 -20.14
CA THR A 358 17.55 -2.07 -20.14
C THR A 358 17.12 -1.59 -18.76
N PRO A 359 17.34 -0.31 -18.40
CA PRO A 359 16.97 0.23 -17.09
C PRO A 359 15.51 -0.03 -16.68
N ASP A 360 14.61 -0.16 -17.66
CA ASP A 360 13.18 -0.34 -17.46
C ASP A 360 12.75 -1.82 -17.48
N GLN A 361 13.67 -2.75 -17.78
CA GLN A 361 13.41 -4.18 -17.77
C GLN A 361 13.56 -4.80 -16.38
N VAL A 362 12.76 -5.83 -16.12
CA VAL A 362 12.75 -6.55 -14.84
C VAL A 362 13.62 -7.79 -14.96
N CYS A 363 14.68 -7.83 -14.16
CA CYS A 363 15.49 -9.03 -13.96
C CYS A 363 14.79 -10.04 -13.03
N ALA A 364 15.18 -11.30 -13.11
CA ALA A 364 14.70 -12.36 -12.22
C ALA A 364 14.95 -12.01 -10.73
N ASP A 365 14.21 -12.66 -9.84
CA ASP A 365 14.25 -12.40 -8.41
C ASP A 365 15.69 -12.40 -7.86
N GLY A 366 16.05 -11.36 -7.12
CA GLY A 366 17.38 -11.17 -6.54
C GLY A 366 18.41 -10.48 -7.45
N LEU A 367 18.01 -10.11 -8.68
CA LEU A 367 18.88 -9.42 -9.63
C LEU A 367 18.49 -7.95 -9.80
N LEU A 368 19.45 -7.16 -10.29
CA LEU A 368 19.27 -5.78 -10.71
C LEU A 368 19.82 -5.61 -12.13
N CYS A 369 19.15 -4.78 -12.93
CA CYS A 369 19.70 -4.38 -14.21
C CYS A 369 20.79 -3.33 -13.97
N SER A 370 22.05 -3.71 -14.18
CA SER A 370 23.21 -2.88 -13.85
C SER A 370 24.03 -2.59 -15.09
N LEU A 371 24.57 -1.37 -15.18
CA LEU A 371 25.44 -0.94 -16.27
C LEU A 371 26.88 -1.32 -15.95
N ASP A 372 27.44 -2.25 -16.71
CA ASP A 372 28.88 -2.45 -16.72
C ASP A 372 29.54 -1.21 -17.35
N THR A 373 30.13 -0.37 -16.51
CA THR A 373 30.80 0.87 -16.93
C THR A 373 31.96 0.67 -17.89
N PHE A 374 32.55 -0.53 -17.96
CA PHE A 374 33.65 -0.83 -18.86
C PHE A 374 33.14 -1.22 -20.25
N SER A 375 32.14 -2.11 -20.33
CA SER A 375 31.57 -2.55 -21.61
C SER A 375 30.47 -1.61 -22.15
N GLY A 376 29.89 -0.78 -21.28
CA GLY A 376 28.72 0.05 -21.60
C GLY A 376 27.43 -0.75 -21.80
N THR A 377 27.40 -2.01 -21.39
CA THR A 377 26.25 -2.91 -21.54
C THR A 377 25.52 -3.06 -20.21
N TRP A 378 24.19 -3.05 -20.26
CA TRP A 378 23.34 -3.34 -19.12
C TRP A 378 23.08 -4.84 -19.04
N THR A 379 23.31 -5.45 -17.88
CA THR A 379 23.07 -6.88 -17.64
C THR A 379 22.40 -7.11 -16.30
N CYS A 380 21.58 -8.15 -16.22
CA CYS A 380 21.00 -8.58 -14.95
C CYS A 380 22.06 -9.26 -14.09
N GLU A 381 22.46 -8.65 -12.98
CA GLU A 381 23.48 -9.19 -12.08
C GLU A 381 22.98 -9.26 -10.63
N VAL A 382 23.64 -10.10 -9.84
CA VAL A 382 23.39 -10.21 -8.41
C VAL A 382 23.83 -8.90 -7.75
N ASP A 383 22.94 -8.30 -6.98
CA ASP A 383 23.22 -7.08 -6.23
C ASP A 383 24.39 -7.33 -5.26
N THR A 384 25.56 -6.73 -5.54
CA THR A 384 26.75 -6.88 -4.71
C THR A 384 26.92 -5.68 -3.79
N VAL A 385 27.07 -5.97 -2.50
CA VAL A 385 27.35 -5.01 -1.40
C VAL A 385 28.38 -3.96 -1.83
N GLY A 386 28.08 -2.68 -1.62
CA GLY A 386 29.01 -1.55 -1.87
C GLY A 386 28.69 -0.67 -3.09
N GLN A 387 27.56 -0.86 -3.78
CA GLN A 387 27.11 0.08 -4.81
C GLN A 387 26.50 1.36 -4.21
N ALA A 388 26.39 2.40 -5.04
CA ALA A 388 25.67 3.62 -4.70
C ALA A 388 24.19 3.30 -4.42
N CYS A 389 23.58 4.00 -3.46
CA CYS A 389 22.23 3.72 -2.94
C CYS A 389 21.02 3.84 -3.89
N ALA A 390 21.15 3.57 -5.19
CA ALA A 390 20.00 3.59 -6.10
C ALA A 390 18.97 2.50 -5.73
N ALA A 391 19.43 1.32 -5.32
CA ALA A 391 18.61 0.25 -4.73
C ALA A 391 19.52 -0.73 -3.98
N CYS A 392 19.44 -0.77 -2.65
CA CYS A 392 20.16 -1.77 -1.86
C CYS A 392 19.36 -3.07 -1.76
N ALA A 393 20.06 -4.21 -1.66
CA ALA A 393 19.44 -5.51 -1.40
C ALA A 393 18.62 -5.51 -0.10
N ALA A 394 17.71 -6.48 0.03
CA ALA A 394 16.80 -6.55 1.19
C ALA A 394 17.52 -6.69 2.54
N ASP A 395 18.71 -7.31 2.55
CA ASP A 395 19.60 -7.46 3.71
C ASP A 395 20.59 -6.30 3.86
N GLN A 396 20.43 -5.24 3.08
CA GLN A 396 21.25 -4.04 3.09
C GLN A 396 20.43 -2.79 3.40
N TRP A 397 21.12 -1.69 3.65
CA TRP A 397 20.54 -0.37 3.85
C TRP A 397 21.44 0.70 3.23
N CYS A 398 20.85 1.84 2.91
CA CYS A 398 21.61 2.94 2.32
C CYS A 398 22.31 3.77 3.41
N ASP A 399 23.63 3.62 3.53
CA ASP A 399 24.42 4.48 4.41
C ASP A 399 24.67 5.83 3.73
N THR A 400 23.88 6.83 4.15
CA THR A 400 23.97 8.20 3.65
C THR A 400 25.10 9.02 4.28
N THR A 401 25.86 8.43 5.22
CA THR A 401 27.02 9.08 5.85
C THR A 401 28.15 9.32 4.84
N TYR A 402 28.19 8.52 3.77
CA TYR A 402 29.20 8.60 2.72
C TYR A 402 28.69 9.40 1.50
N ASN A 403 29.62 9.99 0.75
CA ASN A 403 29.31 10.69 -0.50
C ASN A 403 30.21 10.17 -1.64
N PRO A 404 29.70 9.33 -2.55
CA PRO A 404 28.29 8.94 -2.69
C PRO A 404 27.81 8.01 -1.56
N PRO A 405 26.50 7.97 -1.27
CA PRO A 405 25.96 7.08 -0.25
C PRO A 405 26.06 5.62 -0.73
N GLU A 406 26.40 4.70 0.17
CA GLU A 406 26.77 3.31 -0.15
C GLU A 406 25.83 2.31 0.50
N CYS A 407 25.48 1.23 -0.21
CA CYS A 407 24.73 0.13 0.37
C CYS A 407 25.60 -0.70 1.32
N LYS A 408 25.19 -0.78 2.58
CA LYS A 408 25.87 -1.57 3.62
C LYS A 408 25.00 -2.72 4.11
N PRO A 409 25.59 -3.84 4.54
CA PRO A 409 24.83 -4.91 5.20
C PRO A 409 24.11 -4.38 6.43
N ARG A 410 22.89 -4.86 6.67
CA ARG A 410 22.18 -4.66 7.94
C ARG A 410 22.92 -5.40 9.05
N GLY A 411 22.99 -4.78 10.22
CA GLY A 411 23.73 -5.29 11.36
C GLY A 411 22.85 -5.79 12.51
N GLY A 412 23.39 -6.70 13.32
CA GLY A 412 22.80 -7.14 14.59
C GLY A 412 23.27 -6.26 15.76
N ASP A 413 23.23 -6.80 16.97
CA ASP A 413 23.56 -6.08 18.21
C ASP A 413 24.87 -5.29 18.13
N GLY A 414 24.82 -4.00 18.48
CA GLY A 414 25.94 -3.06 18.49
C GLY A 414 26.42 -2.57 17.11
N ALA A 415 25.84 -3.05 16.01
CA ALA A 415 26.17 -2.53 14.68
C ALA A 415 25.67 -1.09 14.49
N PRO A 416 26.36 -0.25 13.70
CA PRO A 416 25.90 1.11 13.45
C PRO A 416 24.59 1.12 12.65
N CYS A 417 23.71 2.06 12.98
CA CYS A 417 22.47 2.34 12.27
C CYS A 417 22.32 3.84 12.01
N ASP A 418 21.43 4.21 11.09
CA ASP A 418 21.16 5.63 10.80
C ASP A 418 20.00 6.15 11.66
N TYR A 419 20.35 7.08 12.54
CA TYR A 419 19.41 7.78 13.42
C TYR A 419 18.22 8.40 12.69
N PHE A 420 18.43 8.98 11.50
CA PHE A 420 17.40 9.77 10.82
C PHE A 420 16.35 8.90 10.15
N THR A 421 16.75 7.72 9.70
CA THR A 421 15.88 6.80 8.97
C THR A 421 15.41 5.64 9.84
N GLY A 422 16.09 5.36 10.96
CA GLY A 422 15.88 4.16 11.77
C GLY A 422 16.30 2.88 11.05
N GLU A 423 16.98 2.99 9.91
CA GLU A 423 17.39 1.86 9.09
C GLU A 423 18.78 1.34 9.49
N GLY A 424 19.10 0.15 8.99
CA GLY A 424 20.43 -0.48 9.14
C GLY A 424 20.51 -1.64 10.12
N CYS A 425 19.43 -1.91 10.84
CA CYS A 425 19.34 -3.08 11.70
C CYS A 425 18.71 -4.29 10.98
N LEU A 426 19.17 -5.49 11.34
CA LEU A 426 18.56 -6.75 10.96
C LEU A 426 17.17 -6.89 11.59
N ASP A 427 16.34 -7.77 11.01
CA ASP A 427 15.07 -8.14 11.63
C ASP A 427 15.29 -8.66 13.06
N GLY A 428 14.44 -8.22 13.98
CA GLY A 428 14.59 -8.47 15.43
C GLY A 428 15.47 -7.46 16.17
N PHE A 429 16.00 -6.44 15.49
CA PHE A 429 16.74 -5.32 16.09
C PHE A 429 16.05 -3.99 15.76
N TYR A 430 16.29 -2.97 16.58
CA TYR A 430 15.88 -1.58 16.33
C TYR A 430 17.09 -0.66 16.49
N CYS A 431 17.05 0.52 15.87
CA CYS A 431 18.11 1.51 16.00
C CYS A 431 17.91 2.29 17.31
N ASP A 432 18.79 2.10 18.30
CA ASP A 432 18.85 2.99 19.46
C ASP A 432 19.40 4.33 18.99
N THR A 433 18.49 5.27 18.81
CA THR A 433 18.76 6.62 18.34
C THR A 433 19.65 7.43 19.30
N THR A 434 19.81 7.02 20.56
CA THR A 434 20.73 7.69 21.48
C THR A 434 22.17 7.21 21.30
N ALA A 435 22.34 5.91 21.01
CA ALA A 435 23.63 5.25 20.89
C ALA A 435 24.09 5.05 19.43
N GLU A 436 23.22 5.34 18.46
CA GLU A 436 23.42 5.13 17.01
C GLU A 436 23.85 3.69 16.68
N ASN A 437 23.29 2.72 17.41
CA ASN A 437 23.57 1.31 17.22
C ASN A 437 22.30 0.45 17.30
N CYS A 438 22.36 -0.70 16.64
CA CYS A 438 21.30 -1.68 16.66
C CYS A 438 21.25 -2.39 18.01
N VAL A 439 20.07 -2.44 18.62
CA VAL A 439 19.80 -3.13 19.88
C VAL A 439 18.73 -4.18 19.63
N ALA A 440 18.86 -5.35 20.27
CA ALA A 440 17.87 -6.40 20.16
C ALA A 440 16.50 -5.89 20.63
N LYS A 441 15.45 -6.16 19.85
CA LYS A 441 14.09 -5.85 20.27
C LYS A 441 13.73 -6.66 21.51
N GLY A 442 13.05 -6.02 22.45
CA GLY A 442 12.60 -6.62 23.70
C GLY A 442 11.46 -7.63 23.48
N ASP A 443 11.55 -8.75 24.18
CA ASP A 443 10.45 -9.70 24.34
C ASP A 443 9.33 -9.11 25.20
N ALA A 444 8.18 -9.79 25.25
CA ALA A 444 7.06 -9.37 26.09
C ALA A 444 7.47 -9.21 27.57
N GLY A 445 7.11 -8.07 28.15
CA GLY A 445 7.48 -7.64 29.50
C GLY A 445 8.77 -6.83 29.60
N ALA A 446 9.60 -6.77 28.54
CA ALA A 446 10.77 -5.88 28.50
C ALA A 446 10.33 -4.42 28.55
N GLY A 447 11.14 -3.53 29.12
CA GLY A 447 10.86 -2.09 29.09
C GLY A 447 10.93 -1.54 27.67
N CYS A 448 10.05 -0.60 27.33
CA CYS A 448 10.08 0.09 26.05
C CYS A 448 9.66 1.56 26.19
N SER A 449 10.18 2.40 25.31
CA SER A 449 9.72 3.78 25.14
C SER A 449 9.00 4.01 23.81
N SER A 450 9.15 3.10 22.85
CA SER A 450 8.53 3.11 21.53
C SER A 450 8.18 1.69 21.06
N SER A 451 7.28 1.58 20.08
CA SER A 451 6.89 0.30 19.48
C SER A 451 8.06 -0.44 18.80
N ASP A 452 9.01 0.31 18.24
CA ASP A 452 10.13 -0.25 17.49
C ASP A 452 11.08 -1.07 18.38
N GLU A 453 11.13 -0.74 19.68
CA GLU A 453 11.88 -1.46 20.70
C GLU A 453 11.36 -2.86 20.98
N CYS A 454 10.15 -3.20 20.52
CA CYS A 454 9.49 -4.45 20.88
C CYS A 454 9.46 -5.44 19.71
N ALA A 455 9.74 -6.72 19.98
CA ALA A 455 9.78 -7.76 18.93
C ALA A 455 8.43 -7.90 18.20
N SER A 456 7.33 -7.63 18.91
CA SER A 456 5.96 -7.58 18.39
C SER A 456 5.60 -6.28 17.67
N GLY A 457 6.45 -5.25 17.75
CA GLY A 457 6.10 -3.89 17.34
C GLY A 457 5.10 -3.19 18.27
N LEU A 458 4.92 -3.66 19.51
CA LEU A 458 3.92 -3.13 20.44
C LEU A 458 4.55 -2.75 21.78
N CYS A 459 4.56 -1.44 22.07
CA CYS A 459 4.89 -0.91 23.39
C CYS A 459 3.59 -0.53 24.11
N ALA A 460 3.29 -1.23 25.21
CA ALA A 460 2.10 -0.96 26.00
C ALA A 460 2.23 0.39 26.74
N SER A 461 1.09 0.99 27.10
CA SER A 461 1.05 2.29 27.77
C SER A 461 1.75 2.33 29.13
N ASN A 462 2.08 1.17 29.72
CA ASN A 462 2.88 1.05 30.94
C ASN A 462 4.40 1.06 30.69
N GLY A 463 4.84 1.24 29.44
CA GLY A 463 6.25 1.22 29.04
C GLY A 463 6.87 -0.17 29.01
N THR A 464 6.08 -1.21 28.68
CA THR A 464 6.59 -2.58 28.49
C THR A 464 6.14 -3.19 27.16
N CYS A 465 6.98 -4.01 26.55
CA CYS A 465 6.67 -4.72 25.32
C CYS A 465 5.55 -5.72 25.54
N ALA A 466 4.59 -5.79 24.61
CA ALA A 466 3.47 -6.73 24.69
C ALA A 466 3.59 -7.76 23.56
N ALA A 467 3.46 -9.06 23.85
CA ALA A 467 3.49 -10.11 22.80
C ALA A 467 2.35 -9.90 21.77
N VAL A 468 1.19 -9.50 22.28
CA VAL A 468 -0.03 -9.24 21.55
C VAL A 468 -0.72 -8.05 22.22
N CYS A 469 -1.49 -7.29 21.44
CA CYS A 469 -2.47 -6.40 22.03
C CYS A 469 -3.58 -7.24 22.65
N THR A 470 -3.39 -7.69 23.88
CA THR A 470 -4.42 -8.36 24.66
C THR A 470 -4.93 -7.42 25.73
N ALA A 471 -6.22 -7.55 26.02
CA ALA A 471 -6.78 -6.97 27.23
C ALA A 471 -6.03 -7.56 28.45
N PRO A 472 -5.76 -6.74 29.49
CA PRO A 472 -5.09 -7.19 30.71
C PRO A 472 -5.89 -8.23 31.50
#